data_AF-A0A2H6ISY3-F1
#
_entry.id   AF-A0A2H6ISY3-F1
#
_cell.length_a   1.000
_cell.length_b   1.000
_cell.length_c   1.000
_cell.angle_alpha   90.00
_cell.angle_beta   90.00
_cell.angle_gamma   90.00
#
_symmetry.space_group_name_H-M   'P 1'
#
loop_
_entity.id
_entity.type
_entity.pdbx_description
1 polymer ?
#
loop_
_entity_poly.entity_id
_entity_poly.type
_entity_poly.pdbx_seq_one_letter_code
_entity_poly.pdbx_strand_id
1 'polypeptide(L)'
;MKKLKGKNIRVITIVAGNDRLDLAKSMTADNKINFPVVVDYGRQFYSDYGIRVYPTTVIVDKEGIITHSIPSHPLTFKKLFEGYIKKALGEIDESKLNDMLSPHNVKADKTHLESTRLYNLAMKFTENGMIELAVNSVRKSIEVKPDMLKSHILLGFLYLEMDDPDSALTTFNKALELDPHSHDAKTGLGGAFVMKGELDKAIEILNDAAIANPYAQMTYYELGKAYELKGEKDKSIEMYKKAIEKIIHKQILPSSISKCK
;
A
#
# COMPACT_ATOMS: atom_id res chain seq x y z
N MET A 1 -18.23 -15.98 -34.73
CA MET A 1 -18.30 -17.40 -35.15
C MET A 1 -17.17 -17.64 -36.16
N LYS A 2 -16.02 -18.24 -35.90
CA LYS A 2 -15.68 -19.62 -35.51
C LYS A 2 -14.15 -19.61 -35.31
N LYS A 3 -13.59 -19.66 -34.10
CA LYS A 3 -12.16 -20.05 -33.88
C LYS A 3 -11.80 -20.04 -32.39
N LEU A 4 -12.64 -20.53 -31.47
CA LEU A 4 -12.22 -20.72 -30.08
C LEU A 4 -12.80 -21.99 -29.42
N LYS A 5 -13.94 -22.52 -29.91
CA LYS A 5 -14.39 -23.87 -29.52
C LYS A 5 -13.42 -24.94 -30.05
N GLY A 6 -12.72 -25.63 -29.14
CA GLY A 6 -11.76 -26.71 -29.44
C GLY A 6 -10.28 -26.32 -29.38
N LYS A 7 -9.93 -25.19 -28.76
CA LYS A 7 -8.53 -24.72 -28.72
C LYS A 7 -7.76 -25.32 -27.55
N ASN A 8 -6.90 -26.28 -27.86
CA ASN A 8 -5.78 -26.72 -27.01
C ASN A 8 -4.81 -25.54 -26.76
N ILE A 9 -5.18 -24.63 -25.87
CA ILE A 9 -4.34 -23.50 -25.42
C ILE A 9 -3.29 -24.03 -24.45
N ARG A 10 -2.19 -23.32 -24.24
CA ARG A 10 -1.21 -23.57 -23.18
C ARG A 10 -0.89 -22.25 -22.47
N VAL A 11 -0.64 -22.33 -21.17
CA VAL A 11 -0.07 -21.19 -20.43
C VAL A 11 1.39 -21.47 -20.19
N ILE A 12 2.25 -20.55 -20.63
CA ILE A 12 3.69 -20.63 -20.40
C ILE A 12 4.07 -19.48 -19.48
N THR A 13 4.58 -19.82 -18.30
CA THR A 13 5.04 -18.84 -17.32
C THR A 13 6.57 -18.74 -17.44
N ILE A 14 7.04 -17.56 -17.85
CA ILE A 14 8.47 -17.26 -18.05
C ILE A 14 8.97 -16.49 -16.83
N VAL A 15 9.67 -17.18 -15.94
CA VAL A 15 9.98 -16.70 -14.58
C VAL A 15 11.40 -17.04 -14.12
N ALA A 16 11.88 -16.31 -13.12
CA ALA A 16 12.93 -16.76 -12.23
C ALA A 16 12.26 -17.22 -10.91
N GLY A 17 12.20 -18.53 -10.65
CA GLY A 17 11.60 -19.11 -9.44
C GLY A 17 10.20 -19.74 -9.63
N ASN A 18 9.71 -20.46 -8.62
CA ASN A 18 8.54 -21.36 -8.72
C ASN A 18 7.19 -20.74 -8.30
N ASP A 19 7.17 -19.66 -7.53
CA ASP A 19 5.94 -19.13 -6.90
C ASP A 19 4.83 -18.74 -7.89
N ARG A 20 5.22 -18.30 -9.08
CA ARG A 20 4.28 -17.90 -10.14
C ARG A 20 3.67 -19.10 -10.87
N LEU A 21 4.38 -20.23 -10.93
CA LEU A 21 3.85 -21.47 -11.49
C LEU A 21 2.71 -22.01 -10.62
N ASP A 22 2.91 -22.05 -9.30
CA ASP A 22 1.92 -22.60 -8.38
C ASP A 22 0.65 -21.75 -8.37
N LEU A 23 0.81 -20.42 -8.46
CA LEU A 23 -0.32 -19.51 -8.65
C LEU A 23 -1.05 -19.77 -9.97
N ALA A 24 -0.34 -19.90 -11.10
CA ALA A 24 -0.97 -20.18 -12.40
C ALA A 24 -1.73 -21.52 -12.38
N LYS A 25 -1.16 -22.56 -11.77
CA LYS A 25 -1.80 -23.88 -11.60
C LYS A 25 -3.04 -23.83 -10.70
N SER A 26 -2.98 -23.12 -9.57
CA SER A 26 -4.13 -22.93 -8.69
C SER A 26 -5.27 -22.25 -9.45
N MET A 27 -4.96 -21.22 -10.22
CA MET A 27 -5.96 -20.45 -10.94
C MET A 27 -6.59 -21.23 -12.09
N THR A 28 -5.84 -22.07 -12.81
CA THR A 28 -6.43 -22.97 -13.80
C THR A 28 -7.33 -24.01 -13.14
N ALA A 29 -6.93 -24.55 -11.98
CA ALA A 29 -7.76 -25.48 -11.21
C ALA A 29 -9.08 -24.83 -10.72
N ASP A 30 -9.00 -23.64 -10.10
CA ASP A 30 -10.15 -22.90 -9.57
C ASP A 30 -11.20 -22.58 -10.65
N ASN A 31 -10.74 -22.35 -11.88
CA ASN A 31 -11.60 -22.04 -13.04
C ASN A 31 -11.97 -23.28 -13.88
N LYS A 32 -11.65 -24.50 -13.43
CA LYS A 32 -11.92 -25.78 -14.14
C LYS A 32 -11.32 -25.83 -15.55
N ILE A 33 -10.12 -25.28 -15.69
CA ILE A 33 -9.39 -25.18 -16.95
C ILE A 33 -8.39 -26.32 -17.07
N ASN A 34 -8.50 -27.08 -18.16
CA ASN A 34 -7.74 -28.33 -18.36
C ASN A 34 -6.53 -28.20 -19.31
N PHE A 35 -6.12 -26.98 -19.70
CA PHE A 35 -4.91 -26.83 -20.51
C PHE A 35 -3.63 -26.92 -19.67
N PRO A 36 -2.50 -27.36 -20.25
CA PRO A 36 -1.23 -27.47 -19.53
C PRO A 36 -0.64 -26.10 -19.19
N VAL A 37 -0.09 -25.99 -17.98
CA VAL A 37 0.74 -24.87 -17.52
C VAL A 37 2.20 -25.34 -17.52
N VAL A 38 3.05 -24.61 -18.25
CA VAL A 38 4.47 -24.94 -18.45
C VAL A 38 5.33 -23.82 -17.90
N VAL A 39 6.49 -24.16 -17.33
CA VAL A 39 7.53 -23.18 -16.97
C VAL A 39 8.63 -23.19 -18.01
N ASP A 40 9.03 -22.01 -18.43
CA ASP A 40 10.20 -21.82 -19.29
C ASP A 40 11.18 -20.82 -18.66
N TYR A 41 12.47 -21.15 -18.69
CA TYR A 41 13.56 -20.34 -18.12
C TYR A 41 14.39 -19.62 -19.20
N GLY A 42 14.12 -19.84 -20.49
CA GLY A 42 14.87 -19.34 -21.63
C GLY A 42 14.53 -17.89 -21.99
N ARG A 43 15.31 -16.93 -21.50
CA ARG A 43 15.09 -15.49 -21.79
C ARG A 43 15.35 -15.09 -23.24
N GLN A 44 16.32 -15.72 -23.91
CA GLN A 44 16.77 -15.27 -25.23
C GLN A 44 15.76 -15.63 -26.34
N PHE A 45 15.21 -16.85 -26.30
CA PHE A 45 14.24 -17.33 -27.28
C PHE A 45 13.01 -16.44 -27.40
N TYR A 46 12.44 -16.00 -26.28
CA TYR A 46 11.22 -15.19 -26.27
C TYR A 46 11.44 -13.69 -26.57
N SER A 47 12.68 -13.21 -26.46
CA SER A 47 13.03 -11.85 -26.88
C SER A 47 12.84 -11.66 -28.39
N ASP A 48 13.13 -12.70 -29.19
CA ASP A 48 12.94 -12.70 -30.65
C ASP A 48 11.46 -12.61 -31.05
N TYR A 49 10.56 -13.00 -30.13
CA TYR A 49 9.11 -12.86 -30.26
C TYR A 49 8.56 -11.59 -29.57
N GLY A 50 9.43 -10.63 -29.23
CA GLY A 50 9.05 -9.32 -28.73
C GLY A 50 8.75 -9.24 -27.23
N ILE A 51 9.02 -10.31 -26.45
CA ILE A 51 8.84 -10.29 -25.00
C ILE A 51 10.06 -9.64 -24.34
N ARG A 52 9.87 -8.44 -23.82
CA ARG A 52 10.94 -7.61 -23.22
C ARG A 52 10.85 -7.45 -21.70
N VAL A 53 9.75 -7.87 -21.09
CA VAL A 53 9.50 -7.75 -19.65
C VAL A 53 9.55 -9.14 -19.02
N TYR A 54 10.26 -9.28 -17.91
CA TYR A 54 10.39 -10.54 -17.16
C TYR A 54 10.19 -10.26 -15.67
N PRO A 55 9.48 -11.11 -14.91
CA PRO A 55 8.74 -12.30 -15.36
C PRO A 55 7.47 -11.94 -16.17
N THR A 56 7.12 -12.79 -17.14
CA THR A 56 5.91 -12.66 -17.97
C THR A 56 5.25 -14.01 -18.16
N THR A 57 3.93 -14.03 -18.15
CA THR A 57 3.14 -15.21 -18.49
C THR A 57 2.50 -15.01 -19.85
N VAL A 58 2.62 -15.99 -20.74
CA VAL A 58 2.07 -15.93 -22.10
C VAL A 58 1.02 -17.02 -22.30
N ILE A 59 0.01 -16.68 -23.12
CA ILE A 59 -1.03 -17.63 -23.53
C ILE A 59 -0.78 -17.98 -24.99
N VAL A 60 -0.53 -19.26 -25.24
CA VAL A 60 -0.17 -19.79 -26.56
C VAL A 60 -1.30 -20.67 -27.06
N ASP A 61 -1.70 -20.54 -28.31
CA ASP A 61 -2.70 -21.42 -28.90
C ASP A 61 -2.11 -22.76 -29.38
N LYS A 62 -2.95 -23.61 -29.95
CA LYS A 62 -2.58 -24.96 -30.41
C LYS A 62 -1.55 -24.95 -31.57
N GLU A 63 -1.40 -23.83 -32.27
CA GLU A 63 -0.48 -23.65 -33.39
C GLU A 63 0.87 -23.09 -32.92
N GLY A 64 1.04 -22.86 -31.61
CA GLY A 64 2.27 -22.30 -31.05
C GLY A 64 2.33 -20.77 -31.12
N ILE A 65 1.22 -20.10 -31.48
CA ILE A 65 1.16 -18.65 -31.61
C ILE A 65 0.88 -18.01 -30.26
N ILE A 66 1.71 -17.04 -29.87
CA ILE A 66 1.46 -16.22 -28.68
C ILE A 66 0.25 -15.32 -28.95
N THR A 67 -0.83 -15.56 -28.21
CA THR A 67 -2.06 -14.79 -28.33
C THR A 67 -2.08 -13.60 -27.37
N HIS A 68 -1.43 -13.73 -26.22
CA HIS A 68 -1.39 -12.71 -25.17
C HIS A 68 -0.10 -12.80 -24.35
N SER A 69 0.38 -11.66 -23.86
CA SER A 69 1.49 -11.55 -22.90
C SER A 69 1.05 -10.76 -21.67
N ILE A 70 1.40 -11.27 -20.49
CA ILE A 70 0.91 -10.77 -19.20
C ILE A 70 2.12 -10.51 -18.28
N PRO A 71 2.52 -9.26 -18.07
CA PRO A 71 3.58 -8.93 -17.13
C PRO A 71 3.26 -9.44 -15.73
N SER A 72 4.15 -10.24 -15.13
CA SER A 72 3.91 -10.96 -13.88
C SER A 72 4.38 -10.20 -12.62
N HIS A 73 4.53 -8.88 -12.74
CA HIS A 73 5.10 -7.99 -11.72
C HIS A 73 4.10 -7.17 -10.84
N PRO A 74 2.82 -6.94 -11.19
CA PRO A 74 1.94 -6.12 -10.34
C PRO A 74 1.17 -6.92 -9.28
N LEU A 75 0.76 -6.25 -8.19
CA LEU A 75 -0.21 -6.72 -7.18
C LEU A 75 -1.53 -7.23 -7.81
N THR A 76 -1.80 -6.85 -9.06
CA THR A 76 -2.98 -7.20 -9.84
C THR A 76 -2.80 -8.44 -10.72
N PHE A 77 -1.66 -9.14 -10.67
CA PHE A 77 -1.38 -10.29 -11.55
C PHE A 77 -2.50 -11.33 -11.58
N LYS A 78 -3.08 -11.66 -10.42
CA LYS A 78 -4.23 -12.59 -10.32
C LYS A 78 -5.41 -12.12 -11.20
N LYS A 79 -5.80 -10.85 -11.07
CA LYS A 79 -6.90 -10.27 -11.83
C LYS A 79 -6.58 -10.18 -13.34
N LEU A 80 -5.34 -9.81 -13.67
CA LEU A 80 -4.88 -9.75 -15.06
C LEU A 80 -4.94 -11.13 -15.72
N PHE A 81 -4.40 -12.13 -15.03
CA PHE A 81 -4.35 -13.51 -15.50
C PHE A 81 -5.75 -14.10 -15.70
N GLU A 82 -6.69 -13.88 -14.77
CA GLU A 82 -8.11 -14.29 -14.93
C GLU A 82 -8.77 -13.66 -16.15
N GLY A 83 -8.58 -12.35 -16.37
CA GLY A 83 -9.16 -11.65 -17.52
C GLY A 83 -8.66 -12.22 -18.84
N TYR A 84 -7.34 -12.34 -19.00
CA TYR A 84 -6.75 -12.83 -20.24
C TYR A 84 -7.11 -14.30 -20.52
N ILE A 85 -7.26 -15.13 -19.49
CA ILE A 85 -7.79 -16.49 -19.61
C ILE A 85 -9.21 -16.46 -20.19
N LYS A 86 -10.13 -15.68 -19.59
CA LYS A 86 -11.52 -15.60 -20.05
C LYS A 86 -11.62 -15.10 -21.50
N LYS A 87 -10.75 -14.16 -21.88
CA LYS A 87 -10.66 -13.69 -23.26
C LYS A 87 -10.13 -14.77 -24.20
N ALA A 88 -9.11 -15.51 -23.80
CA ALA A 88 -8.57 -16.62 -24.58
C ALA A 88 -9.58 -17.77 -24.76
N LEU A 89 -10.46 -17.98 -23.77
CA LEU A 89 -11.59 -18.91 -23.86
C LEU A 89 -12.76 -18.36 -24.71
N GLY A 90 -12.76 -17.06 -25.02
CA GLY A 90 -13.81 -16.38 -25.78
C GLY A 90 -15.05 -16.07 -24.97
N GLU A 91 -14.95 -16.11 -23.64
CA GLU A 91 -16.04 -15.79 -22.71
C GLU A 91 -16.27 -14.29 -22.59
N ILE A 92 -15.21 -13.51 -22.80
CA ILE A 92 -15.22 -12.04 -22.82
C ILE A 92 -14.51 -11.53 -24.08
N ASP A 93 -14.94 -10.37 -24.56
CA ASP A 93 -14.28 -9.64 -25.65
C ASP A 93 -13.20 -8.68 -25.10
N GLU A 94 -12.50 -7.97 -25.99
CA GLU A 94 -11.49 -6.96 -25.62
C GLU A 94 -12.08 -5.85 -24.74
N SER A 95 -13.34 -5.46 -24.97
CA SER A 95 -14.00 -4.40 -24.19
C SER A 95 -14.19 -4.84 -22.75
N LYS A 96 -14.79 -6.02 -22.54
CA LYS A 96 -14.97 -6.60 -21.21
C LYS A 96 -13.66 -6.95 -20.53
N LEU A 97 -12.64 -7.37 -21.29
CA LEU A 97 -11.29 -7.52 -20.76
C LEU A 97 -10.80 -6.16 -20.23
N ASN A 98 -10.87 -5.11 -21.03
CA ASN A 98 -10.47 -3.77 -20.61
C ASN A 98 -11.23 -3.30 -19.38
N ASP A 99 -12.54 -3.57 -19.28
CA ASP A 99 -13.33 -3.28 -18.07
C ASP A 99 -12.88 -4.11 -16.86
N MET A 100 -12.40 -5.35 -17.06
CA MET A 100 -11.89 -6.19 -15.98
C MET A 100 -10.49 -5.78 -15.53
N LEU A 101 -9.59 -5.51 -16.47
CA LEU A 101 -8.19 -5.10 -16.24
C LEU A 101 -8.13 -3.66 -15.73
N SER A 102 -9.09 -2.84 -16.16
CA SER A 102 -9.38 -1.50 -15.67
C SER A 102 -10.81 -1.50 -15.14
N PRO A 103 -11.07 -2.01 -13.90
CA PRO A 103 -12.38 -1.84 -13.24
C PRO A 103 -12.77 -0.36 -13.12
N HIS A 104 -11.83 0.51 -13.43
CA HIS A 104 -11.94 1.94 -13.47
C HIS A 104 -11.69 2.43 -14.90
N ASN A 105 -12.75 2.38 -15.71
CA ASN A 105 -13.17 3.57 -16.45
C ASN A 105 -13.76 4.65 -15.50
N VAL A 106 -13.38 4.65 -14.21
CA VAL A 106 -13.29 5.90 -13.46
C VAL A 106 -12.17 6.64 -14.18
N LYS A 107 -12.52 7.63 -15.01
CA LYS A 107 -11.57 8.70 -15.40
C LYS A 107 -10.69 8.92 -14.19
N ALA A 108 -9.38 8.68 -14.29
CA ALA A 108 -8.45 8.92 -13.19
C ALA A 108 -8.90 10.20 -12.52
N ASP A 109 -9.37 10.12 -11.27
CA ASP A 109 -9.93 11.28 -10.59
C ASP A 109 -8.78 12.28 -10.55
N LYS A 110 -8.82 13.24 -11.48
CA LYS A 110 -7.70 14.12 -11.73
C LYS A 110 -7.39 14.89 -10.44
N THR A 111 -8.41 15.12 -9.61
CA THR A 111 -8.27 15.70 -8.29
C THR A 111 -7.57 14.76 -7.32
N HIS A 112 -7.90 13.46 -7.28
CA HIS A 112 -7.19 12.48 -6.47
C HIS A 112 -5.72 12.28 -6.90
N LEU A 113 -5.46 12.22 -8.20
CA LEU A 113 -4.10 12.08 -8.73
C LEU A 113 -3.28 13.32 -8.41
N GLU A 114 -3.84 14.51 -8.63
CA GLU A 114 -3.17 15.78 -8.37
C GLU A 114 -2.91 15.99 -6.88
N SER A 115 -3.90 15.76 -6.02
CA SER A 115 -3.72 15.80 -4.57
C SER A 115 -2.68 14.79 -4.09
N THR A 116 -2.67 13.56 -4.61
CA THR A 116 -1.64 12.57 -4.28
C THR A 116 -0.25 13.01 -4.71
N ARG A 117 -0.11 13.64 -5.89
CA ARG A 117 1.17 14.20 -6.35
C ARG A 117 1.66 15.30 -5.41
N LEU A 118 0.77 16.22 -5.01
CA LEU A 118 1.07 17.31 -4.08
C LEU A 118 1.45 16.79 -2.69
N TYR A 119 0.74 15.76 -2.19
CA TYR A 119 1.08 15.07 -0.95
C TYR A 119 2.47 14.42 -1.01
N ASN A 120 2.79 13.69 -2.09
CA ASN A 120 4.10 13.05 -2.25
C ASN A 120 5.23 14.09 -2.36
N LEU A 121 4.96 15.23 -3.01
CA LEU A 121 5.89 16.35 -3.05
C LEU A 121 6.12 16.94 -1.65
N ALA A 122 5.05 17.11 -0.87
CA ALA A 122 5.16 17.56 0.52
C ALA A 122 6.04 16.63 1.35
N MET A 123 5.80 15.31 1.28
CA MET A 123 6.65 14.30 1.93
C MET A 123 8.12 14.45 1.53
N LYS A 124 8.41 14.69 0.24
CA LYS A 124 9.80 14.88 -0.21
C LYS A 124 10.42 16.15 0.36
N PHE A 125 9.66 17.24 0.46
CA PHE A 125 10.15 18.45 1.12
C PHE A 125 10.40 18.23 2.62
N THR A 126 9.51 17.50 3.32
CA THR A 126 9.70 17.11 4.72
C THR A 126 11.00 16.32 4.92
N GLU A 127 11.26 15.31 4.09
CA GLU A 127 12.50 14.51 4.14
C GLU A 127 13.78 15.37 3.97
N ASN A 128 13.69 16.51 3.31
CA ASN A 128 14.81 17.42 3.08
C ASN A 128 14.82 18.62 4.04
N GLY A 129 13.99 18.63 5.08
CA GLY A 129 13.87 19.71 6.05
C GLY A 129 13.30 21.02 5.49
N MET A 130 12.68 20.99 4.30
CA MET A 130 12.11 22.17 3.63
C MET A 130 10.66 22.38 4.08
N ILE A 131 10.48 22.69 5.37
CA ILE A 131 9.18 22.67 6.06
C ILE A 131 8.14 23.59 5.41
N GLU A 132 8.51 24.83 5.08
CA GLU A 132 7.57 25.78 4.44
C GLU A 132 7.05 25.28 3.08
N LEU A 133 7.93 24.67 2.27
CA LEU A 133 7.55 24.09 0.98
C LEU A 133 6.66 22.86 1.16
N ALA A 134 6.91 22.06 2.20
CA ALA A 134 6.07 20.93 2.56
C ALA A 134 4.66 21.38 2.94
N VAL A 135 4.54 22.38 3.82
CA VAL A 135 3.25 22.96 4.26
C VAL A 135 2.47 23.51 3.06
N ASN A 136 3.13 24.29 2.18
CA ASN A 136 2.46 24.81 0.99
C ASN A 136 1.95 23.69 0.07
N SER A 137 2.76 22.64 -0.13
CA SER A 137 2.40 21.52 -1.00
C SER A 137 1.24 20.70 -0.44
N VAL A 138 1.24 20.41 0.87
CA VAL A 138 0.15 19.66 1.51
C VAL A 138 -1.13 20.47 1.63
N ARG A 139 -1.06 21.80 1.83
CA ARG A 139 -2.24 22.68 1.78
C ARG A 139 -2.90 22.66 0.40
N LYS A 140 -2.13 22.79 -0.67
CA LYS A 140 -2.65 22.63 -2.05
C LYS A 140 -3.26 21.25 -2.26
N SER A 141 -2.66 20.20 -1.68
CA SER A 141 -3.23 18.86 -1.72
C SER A 141 -4.62 18.80 -1.09
N ILE A 142 -4.84 19.49 0.04
CA ILE A 142 -6.12 19.56 0.76
C ILE A 142 -7.11 20.43 -0.02
N GLU A 143 -6.67 21.55 -0.62
CA GLU A 143 -7.51 22.40 -1.46
C GLU A 143 -8.07 21.64 -2.67
N VAL A 144 -7.23 20.82 -3.32
CA VAL A 144 -7.64 19.99 -4.45
C VAL A 144 -8.59 18.87 -4.01
N LYS A 145 -8.32 18.27 -2.84
CA LYS A 145 -9.11 17.16 -2.32
C LYS A 145 -9.23 17.23 -0.79
N PRO A 146 -10.30 17.86 -0.27
CA PRO A 146 -10.43 18.15 1.17
C PRO A 146 -10.57 16.93 2.08
N ASP A 147 -10.97 15.78 1.55
CA ASP A 147 -11.18 14.52 2.28
C ASP A 147 -9.93 13.61 2.30
N MET A 148 -8.76 14.11 1.88
CA MET A 148 -7.51 13.33 1.98
C MET A 148 -6.98 13.28 3.41
N LEU A 149 -7.38 12.25 4.15
CA LEU A 149 -6.92 11.96 5.51
C LEU A 149 -5.40 12.11 5.70
N LYS A 150 -4.60 11.47 4.81
CA LYS A 150 -3.13 11.51 4.87
C LYS A 150 -2.54 12.93 4.77
N SER A 151 -3.20 13.84 4.06
CA SER A 151 -2.73 15.22 3.92
C SER A 151 -3.01 16.04 5.16
N HIS A 152 -4.17 15.85 5.80
CA HIS A 152 -4.44 16.46 7.12
C HIS A 152 -3.47 15.96 8.18
N ILE A 153 -3.20 14.64 8.21
CA ILE A 153 -2.23 14.06 9.15
C ILE A 153 -0.83 14.67 8.94
N LEU A 154 -0.34 14.71 7.70
CA LEU A 154 0.97 15.30 7.39
C LEU A 154 1.03 16.78 7.75
N LEU A 155 0.00 17.56 7.44
CA LEU A 155 -0.06 18.97 7.80
C LEU A 155 -0.04 19.17 9.32
N GLY A 156 -0.75 18.33 10.08
CA GLY A 156 -0.71 18.36 11.55
C GLY A 156 0.70 18.10 12.09
N PHE A 157 1.42 17.12 11.56
CA PHE A 157 2.81 16.85 11.96
C PHE A 157 3.76 17.99 11.60
N LEU A 158 3.59 18.59 10.42
CA LEU A 158 4.37 19.77 10.02
C LEU A 158 4.15 20.96 10.95
N TYR A 159 2.92 21.16 11.46
CA TYR A 159 2.66 22.20 12.47
C TYR A 159 3.36 21.91 13.80
N LEU A 160 3.41 20.65 14.25
CA LEU A 160 4.21 20.28 15.42
C LEU A 160 5.69 20.55 15.22
N GLU A 161 6.23 20.27 14.02
CA GLU A 161 7.62 20.56 13.67
C GLU A 161 7.93 22.07 13.63
N MET A 162 6.91 22.89 13.39
CA MET A 162 6.97 24.36 13.44
C MET A 162 6.71 24.95 14.83
N ASP A 163 6.58 24.12 15.88
CA ASP A 163 6.20 24.56 17.23
C ASP A 163 4.83 25.28 17.30
N ASP A 164 3.90 24.89 16.43
CA ASP A 164 2.51 25.40 16.38
C ASP A 164 1.50 24.30 16.77
N PRO A 165 1.38 23.96 18.07
CA PRO A 165 0.49 22.90 18.51
C PRO A 165 -1.00 23.25 18.35
N ASP A 166 -1.37 24.54 18.30
CA ASP A 166 -2.77 24.94 18.14
C ASP A 166 -3.29 24.66 16.72
N SER A 167 -2.49 24.97 15.70
CA SER A 167 -2.80 24.58 14.32
C SER A 167 -2.77 23.06 14.13
N ALA A 168 -1.84 22.38 14.81
CA ALA A 168 -1.76 20.92 14.78
C ALA A 168 -3.02 20.26 15.37
N LEU A 169 -3.48 20.71 16.54
CA LEU A 169 -4.72 20.24 17.18
C LEU A 169 -5.92 20.38 16.23
N THR A 170 -6.08 21.55 15.61
CA THR A 170 -7.17 21.81 14.67
C THR A 170 -7.11 20.85 13.48
N THR A 171 -5.92 20.62 12.95
CA THR A 171 -5.71 19.78 11.76
C THR A 171 -5.91 18.29 12.07
N PHE A 172 -5.41 17.80 13.22
CA PHE A 172 -5.62 16.40 13.62
C PHE A 172 -7.07 16.11 13.98
N ASN A 173 -7.80 17.06 14.59
CA ASN A 173 -9.25 16.92 14.76
C ASN A 173 -9.95 16.79 13.42
N LYS A 174 -9.54 17.56 12.40
CA LYS A 174 -10.08 17.40 11.05
C LYS A 174 -9.79 16.03 10.44
N ALA A 175 -8.59 15.48 10.68
CA ALA A 175 -8.26 14.12 10.28
C ALA A 175 -9.17 13.09 10.99
N LEU A 176 -9.46 13.28 12.28
CA LEU A 176 -10.35 12.40 13.05
C LEU A 176 -11.82 12.53 12.68
N GLU A 177 -12.27 13.68 12.17
CA GLU A 177 -13.61 13.80 11.55
C GLU A 177 -13.73 12.94 10.29
N LEU A 178 -12.64 12.79 9.54
CA LEU A 178 -12.58 11.94 8.33
C LEU A 178 -12.45 10.46 8.68
N ASP A 179 -11.63 10.14 9.68
CA ASP A 179 -11.46 8.78 10.21
C ASP A 179 -11.25 8.81 11.74
N PRO A 180 -12.32 8.56 12.53
CA PRO A 180 -12.25 8.52 13.99
C PRO A 180 -11.33 7.43 14.56
N HIS A 181 -10.93 6.44 13.76
CA HIS A 181 -10.09 5.33 14.18
C HIS A 181 -8.63 5.48 13.72
N SER A 182 -8.27 6.61 13.09
CA SER A 182 -6.91 6.85 12.61
C SER A 182 -5.91 6.96 13.77
N HIS A 183 -5.12 5.91 13.96
CA HIS A 183 -4.10 5.87 15.00
C HIS A 183 -3.00 6.93 14.81
N ASP A 184 -2.65 7.25 13.56
CA ASP A 184 -1.67 8.30 13.24
C ASP A 184 -2.19 9.68 13.65
N ALA A 185 -3.47 9.97 13.36
CA ALA A 185 -4.09 11.23 13.76
C ALA A 185 -4.22 11.35 15.28
N LYS A 186 -4.60 10.27 15.98
CA LYS A 186 -4.62 10.24 17.46
C LYS A 186 -3.22 10.42 18.06
N THR A 187 -2.20 9.80 17.46
CA THR A 187 -0.80 9.94 17.91
C THR A 187 -0.34 11.39 17.78
N GLY A 188 -0.58 12.02 16.63
CA GLY A 188 -0.27 13.43 16.42
C GLY A 188 -1.05 14.37 17.35
N LEU A 189 -2.35 14.12 17.56
CA LEU A 189 -3.18 14.87 18.50
C LEU A 189 -2.65 14.77 19.93
N GLY A 190 -2.26 13.56 20.35
CA GLY A 190 -1.60 13.31 21.62
C GLY A 190 -0.30 14.11 21.77
N GLY A 191 0.58 14.06 20.76
CA GLY A 191 1.82 14.85 20.73
C GLY A 191 1.57 16.36 20.82
N ALA A 192 0.53 16.87 20.18
CA ALA A 192 0.12 18.28 20.29
C ALA A 192 -0.27 18.64 21.73
N PHE A 193 -1.05 17.79 22.42
CA PHE A 193 -1.37 18.00 23.83
C PHE A 193 -0.14 17.91 24.75
N VAL A 194 0.82 17.04 24.44
CA VAL A 194 2.12 16.99 25.14
C VAL A 194 2.84 18.34 25.03
N MET A 195 2.93 18.91 23.83
CA MET A 195 3.57 20.22 23.62
C MET A 195 2.88 21.36 24.38
N LYS A 196 1.56 21.29 24.55
CA LYS A 196 0.80 22.26 25.37
C LYS A 196 0.87 22.01 26.88
N GLY A 197 1.45 20.91 27.32
CA GLY A 197 1.45 20.51 28.73
C GLY A 197 0.10 19.98 29.23
N GLU A 198 -0.84 19.68 28.34
CA GLU A 198 -2.14 19.06 28.69
C GLU A 198 -1.99 17.54 28.83
N LEU A 199 -1.12 17.13 29.77
CA LEU A 199 -0.56 15.78 29.83
C LEU A 199 -1.60 14.67 30.06
N ASP A 200 -2.62 14.92 30.88
CA ASP A 200 -3.67 13.92 31.14
C ASP A 200 -4.47 13.58 29.87
N LYS A 201 -4.82 14.60 29.08
CA LYS A 201 -5.49 14.42 27.78
C LYS A 201 -4.59 13.72 26.78
N ALA A 202 -3.31 14.10 26.75
CA ALA A 202 -2.32 13.45 25.89
C ALA A 202 -2.25 11.94 26.19
N ILE A 203 -2.13 11.57 27.47
CA ILE A 203 -2.05 10.18 27.90
C ILE A 203 -3.31 9.39 27.53
N GLU A 204 -4.50 9.96 27.72
CA GLU A 204 -5.77 9.32 27.35
C GLU A 204 -5.81 8.98 25.85
N ILE A 205 -5.57 9.98 25.00
CA ILE A 205 -5.64 9.85 23.55
C ILE A 205 -4.55 8.92 23.01
N LEU A 206 -3.34 9.00 23.58
CA LEU A 206 -2.23 8.15 23.16
C LEU A 206 -2.42 6.68 23.58
N ASN A 207 -3.08 6.41 24.71
CA ASN A 207 -3.45 5.05 25.08
C ASN A 207 -4.47 4.47 24.09
N ASP A 208 -5.47 5.26 23.68
CA ASP A 208 -6.42 4.85 22.64
C ASP A 208 -5.72 4.60 21.28
N ALA A 209 -4.77 5.46 20.89
CA ALA A 209 -3.93 5.24 19.72
C ALA A 209 -3.11 3.93 19.81
N ALA A 210 -2.56 3.61 21.00
CA ALA A 210 -1.78 2.40 21.22
C ALA A 210 -2.64 1.13 21.19
N ILE A 211 -3.91 1.20 21.59
CA ILE A 211 -4.88 0.12 21.43
C ILE A 211 -5.18 -0.10 19.94
N ALA A 212 -5.38 0.99 19.19
CA ALA A 212 -5.67 0.92 17.76
C ALA A 212 -4.49 0.37 16.93
N ASN A 213 -3.26 0.73 17.28
CA ASN A 213 -2.05 0.15 16.69
C ASN A 213 -0.96 -0.13 17.74
N PRO A 214 -0.88 -1.38 18.24
CA PRO A 214 0.13 -1.78 19.23
C PRO A 214 1.59 -1.82 18.72
N TYR A 215 1.83 -1.52 17.44
CA TYR A 215 3.16 -1.48 16.83
C TYR A 215 3.62 -0.06 16.48
N ALA A 216 2.81 0.97 16.75
CA ALA A 216 3.14 2.35 16.48
C ALA A 216 4.21 2.86 17.46
N GLN A 217 5.47 2.91 16.99
CA GLN A 217 6.61 3.29 17.84
C GLN A 217 6.47 4.72 18.39
N MET A 218 6.01 5.64 17.53
CA MET A 218 5.83 7.05 17.89
C MET A 218 4.81 7.23 19.01
N THR A 219 3.74 6.45 19.03
CA THR A 219 2.72 6.52 20.08
C THR A 219 3.29 6.22 21.47
N TYR A 220 4.12 5.17 21.59
CA TYR A 220 4.78 4.83 22.84
C TYR A 220 5.87 5.85 23.22
N TYR A 221 6.54 6.44 22.24
CA TYR A 221 7.48 7.53 22.48
C TYR A 221 6.77 8.76 23.08
N GLU A 222 5.65 9.20 22.49
CA GLU A 222 4.88 10.33 23.01
C GLU A 222 4.26 10.02 24.38
N LEU A 223 3.84 8.78 24.65
CA LEU A 223 3.42 8.35 26.00
C LEU A 223 4.57 8.48 27.01
N GLY A 224 5.78 8.06 26.63
CA GLY A 224 6.97 8.19 27.47
C GLY A 224 7.25 9.65 27.82
N LYS A 225 7.17 10.53 26.83
CA LYS A 225 7.34 11.98 26.98
C LYS A 225 6.25 12.61 27.86
N ALA A 226 5.00 12.20 27.67
CA ALA A 226 3.89 12.68 28.48
C ALA A 226 4.05 12.31 29.97
N TYR A 227 4.39 11.04 30.26
CA TYR A 227 4.64 10.59 31.63
C TYR A 227 5.88 11.24 32.25
N GLU A 228 6.92 11.48 31.46
CA GLU A 228 8.14 12.17 31.91
C GLU A 228 7.82 13.59 32.39
N LEU A 229 7.13 14.37 31.56
CA LEU A 229 6.71 15.74 31.88
C LEU A 229 5.75 15.80 33.07
N LYS A 230 4.99 14.72 33.30
CA LYS A 230 4.09 14.60 34.46
C LYS A 230 4.83 14.21 35.75
N GLY A 231 6.11 13.82 35.65
CA GLY A 231 6.93 13.34 36.77
C GLY A 231 6.76 11.86 37.09
N GLU A 232 6.00 11.10 36.30
CA GLU A 232 5.77 9.66 36.47
C GLU A 232 6.90 8.84 35.81
N LYS A 233 8.12 8.95 36.38
CA LYS A 233 9.36 8.41 35.79
C LYS A 233 9.31 6.92 35.45
N ASP A 234 8.74 6.09 36.32
CA ASP A 234 8.70 4.63 36.11
C ASP A 234 7.86 4.27 34.87
N LYS A 235 6.70 4.92 34.71
CA LYS A 235 5.85 4.72 33.52
C LYS A 235 6.48 5.28 32.26
N SER A 236 7.16 6.42 32.36
CA SER A 236 7.91 6.99 31.24
C SER A 236 8.95 6.01 30.70
N ILE A 237 9.78 5.44 31.59
CA ILE A 237 10.79 4.43 31.23
C ILE A 237 10.13 3.20 30.58
N GLU A 238 9.01 2.73 31.11
CA GLU A 238 8.27 1.60 30.53
C GLU A 238 7.83 1.89 29.10
N MET A 239 7.25 3.07 28.84
CA MET A 239 6.75 3.44 27.52
C MET A 239 7.89 3.64 26.51
N TYR A 240 9.00 4.28 26.91
CA TYR A 240 10.17 4.39 26.04
C TYR A 240 10.78 3.02 25.69
N LYS A 241 10.83 2.09 26.64
CA LYS A 241 11.26 0.70 26.36
C LYS A 241 10.35 0.04 25.33
N LYS A 242 9.02 0.18 25.49
CA LYS A 242 8.05 -0.32 24.51
C LYS A 242 8.30 0.30 23.12
N ALA A 243 8.52 1.61 23.04
CA ALA A 243 8.82 2.28 21.78
C ALA A 243 10.01 1.62 21.06
N ILE A 244 11.10 1.33 21.78
CA ILE A 244 12.30 0.67 21.25
C ILE A 244 12.01 -0.79 20.85
N GLU A 245 11.31 -1.56 21.67
CA GLU A 245 10.94 -2.94 21.35
C GLU A 245 10.14 -3.04 20.04
N LYS A 246 9.22 -2.08 19.82
CA LYS A 246 8.42 -2.01 18.59
C LYS A 246 9.22 -1.57 17.36
N ILE A 247 10.40 -0.95 17.51
CA ILE A 247 11.35 -0.72 16.41
C ILE A 247 11.93 -2.06 15.95
N ILE A 248 12.37 -2.88 16.91
CA ILE A 248 13.09 -4.13 16.67
C ILE A 248 12.19 -5.19 16.03
N HIS A 249 10.92 -5.26 16.42
CA HIS A 249 9.96 -6.21 15.86
C HIS A 249 9.66 -5.98 14.36
N LYS A 250 9.97 -4.80 13.80
CA LYS A 250 9.88 -4.49 12.36
C LYS A 250 11.13 -4.95 11.58
N GLN A 251 12.29 -5.07 12.24
CA GLN A 251 13.55 -5.48 11.59
C GLN A 251 13.82 -7.00 11.64
N ILE A 252 13.20 -7.75 12.57
CA ILE A 252 13.61 -9.15 12.86
C ILE A 252 12.66 -10.23 12.28
N LEU A 253 11.60 -9.89 11.54
CA LEU A 253 10.77 -10.90 10.87
C LEU A 253 10.90 -10.87 9.34
N PRO A 254 11.84 -11.63 8.74
CA PRO A 254 11.49 -12.40 7.57
C PRO A 254 10.39 -13.40 7.98
N SER A 255 9.38 -13.54 7.13
CA SER A 255 8.19 -14.38 7.27
C SER A 255 8.44 -15.90 7.34
N SER A 256 9.59 -16.35 7.83
CA SER A 256 10.05 -17.75 7.74
C SER A 256 10.21 -18.51 9.06
N ILE A 257 9.88 -17.95 10.24
CA ILE A 257 10.05 -18.69 11.51
C ILE A 257 8.77 -18.75 12.36
N SER A 258 7.60 -18.98 11.74
CA SER A 258 6.39 -19.42 12.46
C SER A 258 6.09 -20.91 12.30
N LYS A 259 7.01 -21.69 11.72
CA LYS A 259 6.92 -23.16 11.66
C LYS A 259 8.28 -23.82 11.83
N CYS A 260 8.71 -23.96 13.08
CA CYS A 260 9.34 -25.21 13.50
C CYS A 260 8.59 -25.67 14.76
N LYS A 261 7.96 -26.83 14.63
CA LYS A 261 7.49 -27.64 15.76
C LYS A 261 8.69 -28.19 16.53
#